data_AF-A0A182S5P3-F1
#
_entry.id   AF-A0A182S5P3-F1
#
_cell.length_a   1.000
_cell.length_b   1.000
_cell.length_c   1.000
_cell.angle_alpha   90.00
_cell.angle_beta   90.00
_cell.angle_gamma   90.00
#
_symmetry.space_group_name_H-M   'P 1'
#
loop_
_entity.id
_entity.type
_entity.pdbx_description
1 polymer ?
#
loop_
_entity_poly.entity_id
_entity_poly.type
_entity_poly.pdbx_seq_one_letter_code
_entity_poly.pdbx_strand_id
1 'polypeptide(L)'
;MFGDTRETETILLPALQAGLEALKASECVGKLYVFHSSLPNAEAPGKLKIRDDRKLLGTDKEKTVLTPQSTVYNMLAQDCVGAGVSVDLFAFNNAYIDLATIGQVARLTGGEVYKYTYFQADIDGRRMVNDLLKNISRPIAFDAVMRVRTSTGVRATDFYGHFFMTNTKDIEIASIGKCRGVNRRVPDSTRTGYGKEIELQLMVDIS
;
A
#
# COMPACT_ATOMS: atom_id res chain seq x y z
N MET A 1 -16.96 2.45 25.40
CA MET A 1 -17.82 2.73 24.23
C MET A 1 -18.22 1.47 23.47
N PHE A 2 -17.32 0.50 23.21
CA PHE A 2 -17.62 -0.71 22.41
C PHE A 2 -17.49 -2.06 23.16
N GLY A 3 -17.66 -2.07 24.50
CA GLY A 3 -17.40 -3.28 25.31
C GLY A 3 -18.36 -4.45 25.03
N ASP A 4 -19.62 -4.14 24.67
CA ASP A 4 -20.70 -5.13 24.46
C ASP A 4 -21.12 -5.25 22.99
N THR A 5 -20.32 -4.72 22.06
CA THR A 5 -20.65 -4.74 20.63
C THR A 5 -20.68 -6.18 20.11
N ARG A 6 -21.78 -6.55 19.44
CA ARG A 6 -21.98 -7.87 18.81
C ARG A 6 -21.93 -7.82 17.28
N GLU A 7 -21.62 -6.67 16.72
CA GLU A 7 -21.51 -6.48 15.27
C GLU A 7 -20.35 -7.32 14.73
N THR A 8 -20.68 -8.20 13.79
CA THR A 8 -19.71 -9.06 13.12
C THR A 8 -19.36 -8.58 11.72
N GLU A 9 -20.19 -7.71 11.16
CA GLU A 9 -20.00 -7.16 9.83
C GLU A 9 -19.11 -5.92 9.89
N THR A 10 -18.24 -5.76 8.88
CA THR A 10 -17.33 -4.62 8.82
C THR A 10 -17.34 -3.94 7.46
N ILE A 11 -17.12 -2.64 7.49
CA ILE A 11 -16.87 -1.79 6.32
C ILE A 11 -15.44 -1.26 6.41
N LEU A 12 -14.70 -1.31 5.31
CA LEU A 12 -13.33 -0.80 5.26
C LEU A 12 -13.20 0.42 4.35
N LEU A 13 -13.66 0.31 3.11
CA LEU A 13 -13.51 1.37 2.13
C LEU A 13 -14.15 2.71 2.57
N PRO A 14 -15.38 2.76 3.10
CA PRO A 14 -15.96 4.03 3.57
C PRO A 14 -15.18 4.64 4.75
N ALA A 15 -14.60 3.81 5.62
CA ALA A 15 -13.78 4.30 6.74
C ALA A 15 -12.48 4.95 6.24
N LEU A 16 -11.85 4.35 5.21
CA LEU A 16 -10.69 4.94 4.56
C LEU A 16 -11.03 6.24 3.83
N GLN A 17 -12.16 6.28 3.13
CA GLN A 17 -12.67 7.50 2.49
C GLN A 17 -12.90 8.62 3.51
N ALA A 18 -13.52 8.33 4.64
CA ALA A 18 -13.71 9.31 5.69
C ALA A 18 -12.36 9.86 6.23
N GLY A 19 -11.36 8.98 6.40
CA GLY A 19 -10.01 9.41 6.80
C GLY A 19 -9.32 10.29 5.75
N LEU A 20 -9.48 9.96 4.46
CA LEU A 20 -8.97 10.77 3.35
C LEU A 20 -9.64 12.15 3.32
N GLU A 21 -10.97 12.21 3.40
CA GLU A 21 -11.71 13.47 3.36
C GLU A 21 -11.42 14.34 4.59
N ALA A 22 -11.18 13.74 5.76
CA ALA A 22 -10.75 14.48 6.94
C ALA A 22 -9.38 15.18 6.74
N LEU A 23 -8.41 14.48 6.14
CA LEU A 23 -7.09 15.05 5.85
C LEU A 23 -7.16 16.13 4.76
N LYS A 24 -7.94 15.88 3.70
CA LYS A 24 -8.21 16.89 2.67
C LYS A 24 -8.86 18.15 3.24
N ALA A 25 -9.84 18.00 4.12
CA ALA A 25 -10.52 19.13 4.75
C ALA A 25 -9.58 19.95 5.66
N SER A 26 -8.54 19.32 6.21
CA SER A 26 -7.50 20.01 6.98
C SER A 26 -6.37 20.60 6.13
N GLU A 27 -6.42 20.45 4.79
CA GLU A 27 -5.35 20.86 3.87
C GLU A 27 -3.96 20.31 4.25
N CYS A 28 -3.93 19.13 4.88
CA CYS A 28 -2.71 18.50 5.39
C CYS A 28 -2.45 17.17 4.69
N VAL A 29 -1.18 16.93 4.37
CA VAL A 29 -0.67 15.60 4.00
C VAL A 29 -0.53 14.73 5.24
N GLY A 30 -0.58 13.41 5.09
CA GLY A 30 -0.51 12.55 6.27
C GLY A 30 -0.56 11.06 6.02
N LYS A 31 -0.77 10.33 7.12
CA LYS A 31 -0.81 8.87 7.12
C LYS A 31 -2.00 8.36 7.93
N LEU A 32 -2.72 7.42 7.36
CA LEU A 32 -3.77 6.65 8.03
C LEU A 32 -3.20 5.34 8.57
N TYR A 33 -3.31 5.14 9.88
CA TYR A 33 -3.01 3.86 10.53
C TYR A 33 -4.30 3.08 10.70
N VAL A 34 -4.46 2.02 9.91
CA VAL A 34 -5.73 1.29 9.79
C VAL A 34 -5.59 -0.07 10.43
N PHE A 35 -6.37 -0.32 11.47
CA PHE A 35 -6.40 -1.60 12.18
C PHE A 35 -7.65 -2.37 11.73
N HIS A 36 -7.46 -3.53 11.11
CA HIS A 36 -8.54 -4.32 10.52
C HIS A 36 -8.36 -5.81 10.79
N SER A 37 -9.43 -6.56 11.00
CA SER A 37 -9.36 -7.95 11.49
C SER A 37 -10.12 -8.96 10.64
N SER A 38 -11.28 -8.59 10.09
CA SER A 38 -12.17 -9.50 9.37
C SER A 38 -12.27 -9.14 7.88
N LEU A 39 -12.97 -9.95 7.09
CA LEU A 39 -13.28 -9.61 5.69
C LEU A 39 -14.38 -8.54 5.66
N PRO A 40 -14.22 -7.42 4.92
CA PRO A 40 -15.29 -6.44 4.70
C PRO A 40 -16.45 -7.09 3.96
N ASN A 41 -17.54 -7.40 4.68
CA ASN A 41 -18.67 -8.19 4.17
C ASN A 41 -20.02 -7.46 4.26
N ALA A 42 -20.08 -6.34 4.98
CA ALA A 42 -21.29 -5.52 5.09
C ALA A 42 -21.69 -4.95 3.72
N GLU A 43 -22.96 -4.59 3.56
CA GLU A 43 -23.47 -3.99 2.32
C GLU A 43 -22.98 -2.54 2.16
N ALA A 44 -21.83 -2.38 1.52
CA ALA A 44 -21.19 -1.09 1.26
C ALA A 44 -20.25 -1.15 0.04
N PRO A 45 -19.86 0.00 -0.53
CA PRO A 45 -18.78 0.06 -1.50
C PRO A 45 -17.52 -0.62 -0.95
N GLY A 46 -16.87 -1.46 -1.76
CA GLY A 46 -15.70 -2.23 -1.33
C GLY A 46 -16.02 -3.52 -0.57
N LYS A 47 -17.28 -3.97 -0.53
CA LYS A 47 -17.69 -5.31 -0.08
C LYS A 47 -16.91 -6.40 -0.83
N LEU A 48 -16.40 -7.38 -0.08
CA LEU A 48 -15.63 -8.50 -0.60
C LEU A 48 -16.36 -9.82 -0.33
N LYS A 49 -16.17 -10.78 -1.24
CA LYS A 49 -16.67 -12.15 -1.09
C LYS A 49 -15.50 -13.08 -0.79
N ILE A 50 -15.78 -14.17 -0.10
CA ILE A 50 -14.78 -15.23 0.12
C ILE A 50 -14.54 -15.93 -1.22
N ARG A 51 -13.26 -16.05 -1.61
CA ARG A 51 -12.84 -16.68 -2.88
C ARG A 51 -11.63 -17.59 -2.72
N ASP A 52 -11.40 -18.09 -1.51
CA ASP A 52 -10.28 -18.99 -1.19
C ASP A 52 -10.55 -20.39 -1.75
N ASP A 53 -10.24 -20.59 -3.04
CA ASP A 53 -10.32 -21.92 -3.67
C ASP A 53 -8.92 -22.55 -3.73
N ARG A 54 -8.66 -23.43 -2.76
CA ARG A 54 -7.41 -24.19 -2.65
C ARG A 54 -7.10 -25.04 -3.89
N LYS A 55 -8.10 -25.33 -4.72
CA LYS A 55 -7.92 -26.13 -5.95
C LYS A 55 -7.23 -25.34 -7.07
N LEU A 56 -7.15 -24.02 -6.95
CA LEU A 56 -6.51 -23.16 -7.96
C LEU A 56 -5.00 -23.01 -7.74
N LEU A 57 -4.49 -23.35 -6.55
CA LEU A 57 -3.06 -23.25 -6.21
C LEU A 57 -2.25 -24.21 -7.08
N GLY A 58 -1.16 -23.75 -7.69
CA GLY A 58 -0.33 -24.55 -8.59
C GLY A 58 -0.90 -24.72 -10.00
N THR A 59 -1.99 -24.02 -10.34
CA THR A 59 -2.55 -23.98 -11.71
C THR A 59 -2.30 -22.62 -12.36
N ASP A 60 -2.44 -22.53 -13.68
CA ASP A 60 -2.36 -21.24 -14.40
C ASP A 60 -3.38 -20.20 -13.89
N LYS A 61 -4.45 -20.66 -13.23
CA LYS A 61 -5.51 -19.81 -12.66
C LYS A 61 -5.15 -19.28 -11.27
N GLU A 62 -4.05 -19.67 -10.66
CA GLU A 62 -3.60 -19.15 -9.36
C GLU A 62 -3.48 -17.61 -9.36
N LYS A 63 -3.08 -17.04 -10.50
CA LYS A 63 -3.02 -15.58 -10.70
C LYS A 63 -4.33 -14.87 -10.34
N THR A 64 -5.47 -15.52 -10.54
CA THR A 64 -6.80 -14.94 -10.25
C THR A 64 -7.06 -14.73 -8.76
N VAL A 65 -6.41 -15.52 -7.90
CA VAL A 65 -6.48 -15.39 -6.44
C VAL A 65 -5.70 -14.17 -5.95
N LEU A 66 -4.63 -13.80 -6.67
CA LEU A 66 -3.77 -12.66 -6.36
C LEU A 66 -4.24 -11.34 -6.99
N THR A 67 -5.13 -11.40 -7.97
CA THR A 67 -5.73 -10.21 -8.58
C THR A 67 -6.79 -9.63 -7.67
N PRO A 68 -6.86 -8.31 -7.42
CA PRO A 68 -7.94 -7.69 -6.63
C PRO A 68 -9.33 -8.03 -7.18
N GLN A 69 -10.33 -8.27 -6.31
CA GLN A 69 -11.72 -8.54 -6.74
C GLN A 69 -12.39 -7.32 -7.37
N SER A 70 -11.99 -6.13 -6.94
CA SER A 70 -12.60 -4.86 -7.31
C SER A 70 -11.53 -3.80 -7.46
N THR A 71 -11.74 -2.88 -8.42
CA THR A 71 -10.85 -1.75 -8.70
C THR A 71 -11.09 -0.57 -7.75
N VAL A 72 -12.14 -0.61 -6.94
CA VAL A 72 -12.53 0.52 -6.07
C VAL A 72 -11.44 0.87 -5.05
N TYR A 73 -10.72 -0.13 -4.52
CA TYR A 73 -9.57 0.10 -3.64
C TYR A 73 -8.39 0.77 -4.38
N ASN A 74 -8.20 0.48 -5.66
CA ASN A 74 -7.15 1.13 -6.47
C ASN A 74 -7.50 2.59 -6.76
N MET A 75 -8.77 2.87 -7.06
CA MET A 75 -9.27 4.24 -7.26
C MET A 75 -9.09 5.07 -5.99
N LEU A 76 -9.49 4.53 -4.84
CA LEU A 76 -9.27 5.19 -3.55
C LEU A 76 -7.78 5.45 -3.30
N ALA A 77 -6.91 4.49 -3.64
CA ALA A 77 -5.48 4.68 -3.47
C ALA A 77 -4.92 5.80 -4.34
N GLN A 78 -5.42 5.95 -5.56
CA GLN A 78 -5.07 7.06 -6.45
C GLN A 78 -5.52 8.39 -5.86
N ASP A 79 -6.74 8.47 -5.31
CA ASP A 79 -7.24 9.68 -4.64
C ASP A 79 -6.40 10.01 -3.39
N CYS A 80 -5.96 9.00 -2.64
CA CYS A 80 -5.06 9.17 -1.50
C CYS A 80 -3.69 9.73 -1.93
N VAL A 81 -3.09 9.19 -3.00
CA VAL A 81 -1.81 9.69 -3.52
C VAL A 81 -1.93 11.13 -3.98
N GLY A 82 -3.01 11.49 -4.69
CA GLY A 82 -3.25 12.86 -5.12
C GLY A 82 -3.46 13.87 -3.98
N ALA A 83 -3.80 13.40 -2.77
CA ALA A 83 -3.93 14.21 -1.56
C ALA A 83 -2.71 14.11 -0.62
N GLY A 84 -1.63 13.43 -1.02
CA GLY A 84 -0.46 13.21 -0.15
C GLY A 84 -0.76 12.35 1.08
N VAL A 85 -1.78 11.47 1.01
CA VAL A 85 -2.19 10.59 2.10
C VAL A 85 -1.70 9.17 1.86
N SER A 86 -0.97 8.61 2.83
CA SER A 86 -0.59 7.19 2.82
C SER A 86 -1.40 6.33 3.77
N VAL A 87 -1.50 5.03 3.49
CA VAL A 87 -2.28 4.10 4.31
C VAL A 87 -1.42 2.93 4.75
N ASP A 88 -1.21 2.80 6.06
CA ASP A 88 -0.57 1.63 6.66
C ASP A 88 -1.64 0.70 7.25
N LEU A 89 -1.65 -0.56 6.83
CA LEU A 89 -2.67 -1.54 7.19
C LEU A 89 -2.12 -2.55 8.20
N PHE A 90 -2.71 -2.57 9.38
CA PHE A 90 -2.48 -3.58 10.42
C PHE A 90 -3.61 -4.60 10.36
N ALA A 91 -3.33 -5.77 9.79
CA ALA A 91 -4.26 -6.86 9.57
C ALA A 91 -4.15 -7.92 10.68
N PHE A 92 -5.21 -8.12 11.45
CA PHE A 92 -5.31 -9.08 12.56
C PHE A 92 -6.27 -10.21 12.19
N ASN A 93 -5.84 -11.09 11.28
CA ASN A 93 -6.76 -12.04 10.68
C ASN A 93 -6.82 -13.37 11.45
N ASN A 94 -8.03 -13.76 11.84
CA ASN A 94 -8.35 -15.11 12.34
C ASN A 94 -9.00 -15.99 11.26
N ALA A 95 -9.38 -15.38 10.14
CA ALA A 95 -9.96 -16.03 8.97
C ALA A 95 -9.41 -15.39 7.68
N TYR A 96 -9.97 -15.74 6.52
CA TYR A 96 -9.63 -15.15 5.24
C TYR A 96 -10.09 -13.68 5.14
N ILE A 97 -9.21 -12.75 4.74
CA ILE A 97 -9.52 -11.29 4.65
C ILE A 97 -9.23 -10.67 3.27
N ASP A 98 -8.92 -11.49 2.27
CA ASP A 98 -8.55 -11.06 0.91
C ASP A 98 -7.54 -9.91 0.85
N LEU A 99 -6.35 -10.15 1.44
CA LEU A 99 -5.26 -9.17 1.48
C LEU A 99 -4.80 -8.71 0.08
N ALA A 100 -5.03 -9.53 -0.95
CA ALA A 100 -4.74 -9.18 -2.33
C ALA A 100 -5.53 -7.95 -2.81
N THR A 101 -6.76 -7.77 -2.31
CA THR A 101 -7.62 -6.63 -2.64
C THR A 101 -7.37 -5.46 -1.70
N ILE A 102 -7.51 -5.65 -0.37
CA ILE A 102 -7.41 -4.55 0.60
C ILE A 102 -5.98 -4.00 0.71
N GLY A 103 -4.97 -4.84 0.48
CA GLY A 103 -3.57 -4.45 0.53
C GLY A 103 -3.12 -3.56 -0.63
N GLN A 104 -3.93 -3.43 -1.70
CA GLN A 104 -3.60 -2.54 -2.80
C GLN A 104 -3.52 -1.08 -2.37
N VAL A 105 -4.38 -0.65 -1.42
CA VAL A 105 -4.36 0.73 -0.93
C VAL A 105 -3.01 1.04 -0.29
N ALA A 106 -2.54 0.18 0.60
CA ALA A 106 -1.23 0.33 1.23
C ALA A 106 -0.10 0.22 0.20
N ARG A 107 -0.21 -0.66 -0.80
CA ARG A 107 0.83 -0.81 -1.83
C ARG A 107 0.96 0.43 -2.71
N LEU A 108 -0.15 0.95 -3.24
CA LEU A 108 -0.15 2.06 -4.20
C LEU A 108 0.17 3.40 -3.52
N THR A 109 -0.27 3.60 -2.27
CA THR A 109 0.00 4.84 -1.53
C THR A 109 1.41 4.94 -0.95
N GLY A 110 2.26 3.93 -1.16
CA GLY A 110 3.53 3.88 -0.45
C GLY A 110 3.31 3.72 1.06
N GLY A 111 2.38 2.86 1.45
CA GLY A 111 2.20 2.37 2.80
C GLY A 111 2.82 0.98 3.01
N GLU A 112 2.53 0.39 4.16
CA GLU A 112 2.97 -0.94 4.60
C GLU A 112 1.82 -1.78 5.13
N VAL A 113 1.97 -3.09 5.01
CA VAL A 113 1.00 -4.07 5.52
C VAL A 113 1.65 -4.91 6.61
N TYR A 114 1.15 -4.76 7.83
CA TYR A 114 1.55 -5.52 9.00
C TYR A 114 0.51 -6.62 9.23
N LYS A 115 0.90 -7.89 9.03
CA LYS A 115 -0.02 -9.02 9.17
C LYS A 115 0.30 -9.82 10.44
N TYR A 116 -0.71 -9.98 11.29
CA TYR A 116 -0.71 -10.82 12.47
C TYR A 116 -1.79 -11.89 12.29
N THR A 117 -1.37 -13.13 12.05
CA THR A 117 -2.29 -14.26 11.82
C THR A 117 -2.59 -14.91 13.17
N TYR A 118 -3.86 -15.14 13.49
CA TYR A 118 -4.29 -15.68 14.79
C TYR A 118 -3.76 -14.88 15.97
N PHE A 119 -3.96 -13.55 15.93
CA PHE A 119 -3.42 -12.63 16.92
C PHE A 119 -3.88 -12.99 18.33
N GLN A 120 -2.91 -13.17 19.23
CA GLN A 120 -3.13 -13.36 20.67
C GLN A 120 -2.46 -12.23 21.44
N ALA A 121 -3.23 -11.51 22.26
CA ALA A 121 -2.73 -10.33 22.97
C ALA A 121 -1.52 -10.64 23.87
N ASP A 122 -1.52 -11.80 24.54
CA ASP A 122 -0.47 -12.19 25.47
C ASP A 122 0.87 -12.51 24.79
N ILE A 123 0.83 -12.92 23.52
CA ILE A 123 2.01 -13.36 22.74
C ILE A 123 2.46 -12.26 21.79
N ASP A 124 1.56 -11.81 20.91
CA ASP A 124 1.86 -10.89 19.81
C ASP A 124 1.67 -9.42 20.18
N GLY A 125 1.01 -9.12 21.31
CA GLY A 125 0.69 -7.75 21.70
C GLY A 125 1.94 -6.85 21.80
N ARG A 126 3.01 -7.35 22.42
CA ARG A 126 4.29 -6.60 22.50
C ARG A 126 4.90 -6.37 21.13
N ARG A 127 4.80 -7.35 20.22
CA ARG A 127 5.32 -7.23 18.87
C ARG A 127 4.55 -6.18 18.07
N MET A 128 3.21 -6.23 18.11
CA MET A 128 2.36 -5.25 17.45
C MET A 128 2.66 -3.83 17.92
N VAL A 129 2.75 -3.61 19.24
CA VAL A 129 3.06 -2.28 19.80
C VAL A 129 4.44 -1.81 19.35
N ASN A 130 5.45 -2.68 19.38
CA ASN A 130 6.79 -2.34 18.91
C ASN A 130 6.84 -1.99 17.42
N ASP A 131 6.11 -2.74 16.57
CA ASP A 131 6.04 -2.47 15.14
C ASP A 131 5.33 -1.14 14.86
N LEU A 132 4.24 -0.85 15.57
CA LEU A 132 3.54 0.44 15.50
C LEU A 132 4.43 1.59 15.95
N LEU A 133 5.11 1.46 17.09
CA LEU A 133 6.03 2.48 17.61
C LEU A 133 7.17 2.76 16.62
N LYS A 134 7.79 1.72 16.06
CA LYS A 134 8.82 1.88 15.02
C LYS A 134 8.28 2.57 13.78
N ASN A 135 7.04 2.27 13.38
CA ASN A 135 6.41 2.88 12.21
C ASN A 135 6.10 4.36 12.44
N ILE A 136 5.73 4.76 13.67
CA ILE A 136 5.49 6.16 14.02
C ILE A 136 6.81 6.93 14.20
N SER A 137 7.81 6.32 14.83
CA SER A 137 9.06 7.00 15.19
C SER A 137 10.06 7.15 14.03
N ARG A 138 9.85 6.43 12.93
CA ARG A 138 10.78 6.49 11.79
C ARG A 138 10.64 7.84 11.06
N PRO A 139 11.71 8.34 10.45
CA PRO A 139 11.60 9.49 9.56
C PRO A 139 10.78 9.09 8.32
N ILE A 140 9.74 9.88 8.05
CA ILE A 140 8.83 9.71 6.91
C ILE A 140 8.84 11.02 6.15
N ALA A 141 9.05 10.95 4.85
CA ALA A 141 8.75 12.03 3.93
C ALA A 141 7.36 11.79 3.34
N PHE A 142 6.54 12.83 3.31
CA PHE A 142 5.22 12.83 2.72
C PHE A 142 5.27 13.48 1.34
N ASP A 143 4.30 13.13 0.50
CA ASP A 143 4.10 13.72 -0.83
C ASP A 143 5.39 13.81 -1.67
N ALA A 144 5.99 12.64 -1.91
CA ALA A 144 7.26 12.53 -2.60
C ALA A 144 7.05 12.11 -4.05
N VAL A 145 7.79 12.75 -4.96
CA VAL A 145 7.86 12.38 -6.38
C VAL A 145 9.30 12.00 -6.72
N MET A 146 9.50 10.76 -7.12
CA MET A 146 10.79 10.26 -7.57
C MET A 146 10.86 10.21 -9.09
N ARG A 147 11.95 10.75 -9.65
CA ARG A 147 12.21 10.69 -11.09
C ARG A 147 13.58 10.09 -11.35
N VAL A 148 13.59 9.03 -12.16
CA VAL A 148 14.82 8.34 -12.55
C VAL A 148 15.33 8.92 -13.87
N ARG A 149 16.52 9.50 -13.85
CA ARG A 149 17.22 9.97 -15.06
C ARG A 149 18.36 9.03 -15.40
N THR A 150 18.59 8.89 -16.69
CA THR A 150 19.59 7.99 -17.25
C THR A 150 20.37 8.69 -18.32
N SER A 151 21.64 8.33 -18.44
CA SER A 151 22.49 8.74 -19.55
C SER A 151 21.92 8.33 -20.92
N THR A 152 22.37 9.02 -21.96
CA THR A 152 21.91 8.84 -23.34
C THR A 152 22.02 7.38 -23.80
N GLY A 153 20.92 6.84 -24.34
CA GLY A 153 20.86 5.47 -24.82
C GLY A 153 20.60 4.42 -23.74
N VAL A 154 20.15 4.82 -22.54
CA VAL A 154 19.51 3.93 -21.54
C VAL A 154 18.18 4.56 -21.15
N ARG A 155 17.13 3.74 -21.02
CA ARG A 155 15.81 4.16 -20.54
C ARG A 155 15.35 3.19 -19.45
N ALA A 156 14.74 3.72 -18.40
CA ALA A 156 13.99 2.90 -17.44
C ALA A 156 12.67 2.47 -18.09
N THR A 157 12.44 1.18 -18.23
CA THR A 157 11.20 0.65 -18.82
C THR A 157 10.21 0.23 -17.73
N ASP A 158 10.72 -0.39 -16.67
CA ASP A 158 9.89 -0.99 -15.63
C ASP A 158 10.39 -0.62 -14.24
N PHE A 159 9.44 -0.24 -13.38
CA PHE A 159 9.64 0.09 -11.99
C PHE A 159 8.85 -0.88 -11.11
N TYR A 160 9.45 -1.31 -9.99
CA TYR A 160 8.84 -2.24 -9.06
C TYR A 160 8.96 -1.71 -7.63
N GLY A 161 7.83 -1.61 -6.93
CA GLY A 161 7.78 -1.13 -5.55
C GLY A 161 6.37 -0.75 -5.10
N HIS A 162 6.32 -0.07 -3.95
CA HIS A 162 5.09 0.48 -3.36
C HIS A 162 4.99 1.95 -3.72
N PHE A 163 4.38 2.22 -4.87
CA PHE A 163 4.19 3.57 -5.39
C PHE A 163 3.09 3.55 -6.45
N PHE A 164 2.66 4.74 -6.83
CA PHE A 164 1.74 4.97 -7.94
C PHE A 164 2.47 5.66 -9.09
N MET A 165 2.02 5.43 -10.32
CA MET A 165 2.60 6.05 -11.52
C MET A 165 1.47 6.45 -12.45
N THR A 166 1.19 7.75 -12.54
CA THR A 166 0.29 8.30 -13.57
C THR A 166 0.98 8.31 -14.94
N ASN A 167 2.31 8.45 -14.93
CA ASN A 167 3.20 8.58 -16.09
C ASN A 167 4.30 7.51 -16.02
N THR A 168 4.85 7.09 -17.16
CA THR A 168 6.03 6.20 -17.27
C THR A 168 7.35 6.78 -16.73
N LYS A 169 7.41 8.04 -16.28
CA LYS A 169 8.65 8.71 -15.84
C LYS A 169 8.66 9.15 -14.37
N ASP A 170 7.51 9.50 -13.85
CA ASP A 170 7.36 10.11 -12.52
C ASP A 170 6.71 9.07 -11.60
N ILE A 171 7.35 8.82 -10.47
CA ILE A 171 6.93 7.85 -9.47
C ILE A 171 6.39 8.63 -8.29
N GLU A 172 5.09 8.53 -8.08
CA GLU A 172 4.36 9.25 -7.03
C GLU A 172 4.25 8.36 -5.79
N ILE A 173 4.65 8.90 -4.63
CA ILE A 173 4.71 8.18 -3.37
C ILE A 173 4.14 9.07 -2.26
N ALA A 174 2.96 8.72 -1.74
CA ALA A 174 2.32 9.53 -0.70
C ALA A 174 3.12 9.52 0.61
N SER A 175 3.82 8.42 0.94
CA SER A 175 4.84 8.44 1.98
C SER A 175 6.02 7.51 1.69
N ILE A 176 7.24 7.97 1.96
CA ILE A 176 8.46 7.17 1.86
C ILE A 176 9.23 7.20 3.18
N GLY A 177 9.66 6.02 3.64
CA GLY A 177 10.44 5.86 4.87
C GLY A 177 11.80 5.20 4.59
N LYS A 178 12.70 5.25 5.57
CA LYS A 178 14.13 4.83 5.47
C LYS A 178 14.38 3.42 4.91
N CYS A 179 13.45 2.48 5.05
CA CYS A 179 13.64 1.09 4.67
C CYS A 179 13.03 0.71 3.30
N ARG A 180 12.58 1.69 2.51
CA ARG A 180 11.96 1.40 1.21
C ARG A 180 13.01 1.34 0.10
N GLY A 181 13.03 0.21 -0.60
CA GLY A 181 13.78 0.05 -1.85
C GLY A 181 12.82 0.09 -3.05
N VAL A 182 13.19 0.83 -4.09
CA VAL A 182 12.53 0.76 -5.40
C VAL A 182 13.47 0.04 -6.36
N ASN A 183 13.01 -1.09 -6.89
CA ASN A 183 13.78 -1.88 -7.83
C ASN A 183 13.45 -1.48 -9.26
N ARG A 184 14.48 -1.43 -10.11
CA ARG A 184 14.37 -1.10 -11.52
C ARG A 184 14.92 -2.23 -12.37
N ARG A 185 14.22 -2.57 -13.45
CA ARG A 185 14.76 -3.43 -14.50
C ARG A 185 15.33 -2.58 -15.65
N VAL A 186 16.51 -2.95 -16.12
CA VAL A 186 17.13 -2.39 -17.34
C VAL A 186 17.20 -3.53 -18.37
N PRO A 187 16.63 -3.38 -19.58
CA PRO A 187 16.72 -4.41 -20.61
C PRO A 187 18.15 -4.63 -21.10
N ASP A 188 18.55 -5.90 -21.33
CA ASP A 188 19.89 -6.31 -21.81
C ASP A 188 20.25 -5.84 -23.23
N SER A 189 19.30 -5.29 -23.99
CA SER A 189 19.56 -4.82 -25.36
C SER A 189 20.46 -3.59 -25.43
N THR A 190 20.74 -2.93 -24.29
CA THR A 190 21.71 -1.83 -24.24
C THR A 190 23.11 -2.38 -24.02
N ARG A 191 23.91 -2.43 -25.11
CA ARG A 191 25.36 -2.61 -25.10
C ARG A 191 25.97 -1.72 -23.99
N THR A 192 26.41 -2.33 -22.90
CA THR A 192 26.96 -1.65 -21.72
C THR A 192 28.38 -1.17 -22.03
N GLY A 193 28.50 -0.04 -22.72
CA GLY A 193 29.75 0.70 -22.80
C GLY A 193 30.09 1.32 -21.44
N TYR A 194 31.38 1.31 -21.08
CA TYR A 194 31.92 2.02 -19.93
C TYR A 194 31.51 3.51 -19.99
N GLY A 195 30.92 4.05 -18.92
CA GLY A 195 30.58 5.48 -18.80
C GLY A 195 29.09 5.85 -18.77
N LYS A 196 28.17 4.90 -18.50
CA LYS A 196 26.74 5.21 -18.34
C LYS A 196 26.35 5.45 -16.88
N GLU A 197 26.02 6.69 -16.53
CA GLU A 197 25.55 7.08 -15.21
C GLU A 197 24.02 6.97 -15.08
N ILE A 198 23.57 6.70 -13.84
CA ILE A 198 22.16 6.70 -13.43
C ILE A 198 22.03 7.73 -12.30
N GLU A 199 21.20 8.73 -12.52
CA GLU A 199 20.91 9.74 -11.51
C GLU A 199 19.48 9.55 -11.00
N LEU A 200 19.33 9.46 -9.69
CA LEU A 200 18.04 9.44 -9.03
C LEU A 200 17.78 10.84 -8.48
N GLN A 201 16.75 11.53 -9.00
CA GLN A 201 16.27 12.76 -8.40
C GLN A 201 15.01 12.44 -7.60
N LEU A 202 15.10 12.59 -6.28
CA LEU A 202 13.94 12.59 -5.40
C LEU A 202 13.55 14.05 -5.15
N MET A 203 12.33 14.43 -5.51
CA MET A 203 11.70 15.66 -5.06
C MET A 203 10.72 15.30 -3.95
N VAL A 204 10.84 15.98 -2.81
CA VAL A 204 9.90 15.88 -1.70
C VAL A 204 9.39 17.29 -1.50
N ASP A 205 8.07 17.48 -1.53
CA ASP A 205 7.50 18.77 -1.18
C ASP A 205 7.60 18.93 0.35
N ILE A 206 8.49 19.81 0.79
CA ILE A 206 8.61 20.18 2.21
C ILE A 206 7.68 21.37 2.40
N SER A 207 6.39 21.08 2.61
CA SER A 207 5.41 22.07 3.07
C SER A 207 5.50 22.31 4.57
#